data_AF-A0A932IYV4-F1
#
_entry.id   AF-A0A932IYV4-F1
#
_cell.length_a   1.000
_cell.length_b   1.000
_cell.length_c   1.000
_cell.angle_alpha   90.00
_cell.angle_beta   90.00
_cell.angle_gamma   90.00
#
_symmetry.space_group_name_H-M   'P 1'
#
loop_
_entity.id
_entity.type
_entity.pdbx_description
1 polymer ?
#
loop_
_entity_poly.entity_id
_entity_poly.type
_entity_poly.pdbx_seq_one_letter_code
_entity_poly.pdbx_strand_id
1 'polypeptide(L)'
;LKKMPASFSEADKARLSAAMRIAIAKKIVPAYQKLARFVKNDYAPQGRTEVGLWALPQGDLRYAYQAKTATTTNLTPEEIHQIGLAEVARLEAEMLKVAQKLGYADVAALREGILKNTALYPKSRQEIVDLYSKYTEQTYSKLPQLFGRLPKAKVEVIATEEWQEMGAYQDPYNYYGHLQEEMKRAIRLVVDTGLHYKKWSRQQVVDFFHAHSGMDEINIQSETDRYIAWPAQALTYKIGQMKISQLRQYARTELGDKFDIRAFHDVVLGGGALPLDVLDKQVKAWVASQKATLAAK
;
A
#
# COMPACT_ATOMS: atom_id res chain seq x y z
N LEU A 1 6.85 34.04 -6.30
CA LEU A 1 6.07 32.84 -6.67
C LEU A 1 6.35 32.59 -8.15
N LYS A 2 6.99 31.48 -8.51
CA LYS A 2 7.53 31.27 -9.88
C LYS A 2 6.51 30.75 -10.89
N LYS A 3 5.34 30.29 -10.43
CA LYS A 3 4.26 29.76 -11.27
C LYS A 3 2.95 30.50 -10.96
N MET A 4 2.66 31.58 -11.69
CA MET A 4 1.33 32.22 -11.71
C MET A 4 0.76 32.11 -13.12
N PRO A 5 -0.57 31.95 -13.29
CA PRO A 5 -1.16 31.83 -14.61
C PRO A 5 -0.84 33.04 -15.50
N ALA A 6 -0.61 32.80 -16.79
CA ALA A 6 -0.28 33.85 -17.75
C ALA A 6 -1.42 34.87 -17.95
N SER A 7 -2.66 34.48 -17.63
CA SER A 7 -3.86 35.33 -17.69
C SER A 7 -3.89 36.46 -16.66
N PHE A 8 -2.98 36.47 -15.68
CA PHE A 8 -2.92 37.52 -14.67
C PHE A 8 -2.09 38.70 -15.18
N SER A 9 -2.58 39.92 -14.96
CA SER A 9 -1.79 41.13 -15.24
C SER A 9 -0.53 41.19 -14.35
N GLU A 10 0.52 41.88 -14.80
CA GLU A 10 1.72 42.06 -13.98
C GLU A 10 1.43 42.79 -12.65
N ALA A 11 0.48 43.74 -12.68
CA ALA A 11 0.00 44.42 -11.48
C ALA A 11 -0.65 43.45 -10.48
N ASP A 12 -1.47 42.51 -10.96
CA ASP A 12 -2.09 41.49 -10.10
C ASP A 12 -1.08 40.48 -9.59
N LYS A 13 -0.13 40.03 -10.43
CA LYS A 13 0.95 39.14 -10.01
C LYS A 13 1.77 39.77 -8.87
N ALA A 14 2.11 41.05 -8.98
CA ALA A 14 2.83 41.79 -7.95
C ALA A 14 1.99 41.94 -6.67
N ARG A 15 0.74 42.41 -6.78
CA ARG A 15 -0.19 42.60 -5.65
C ARG A 15 -0.43 41.31 -4.88
N LEU A 16 -0.75 40.22 -5.57
CA LEU A 16 -1.02 38.91 -4.96
C LEU A 16 0.25 38.30 -4.35
N SER A 17 1.40 38.42 -5.02
CA SER A 17 2.67 37.94 -4.46
C SER A 17 3.01 38.65 -3.16
N ALA A 18 2.82 39.97 -3.09
CA ALA A 18 3.01 40.73 -1.86
C ALA A 18 2.02 40.29 -0.77
N ALA A 19 0.73 40.21 -1.09
CA ALA A 19 -0.30 39.78 -0.15
C ALA A 19 -0.05 38.36 0.41
N MET A 20 0.36 37.41 -0.43
CA MET A 20 0.68 36.04 0.01
C MET A 20 1.89 35.99 0.93
N ARG A 21 2.97 36.73 0.60
CA ARG A 21 4.14 36.83 1.48
C ARG A 21 3.77 37.41 2.85
N ILE A 22 2.93 38.45 2.87
CA ILE A 22 2.43 39.05 4.11
C ILE A 22 1.56 38.06 4.88
N ALA A 23 0.65 37.34 4.23
CA ALA A 23 -0.20 36.34 4.88
C ALA A 23 0.62 35.20 5.47
N ILE A 24 1.63 34.68 4.74
CA ILE A 24 2.54 33.65 5.24
C ILE A 24 3.29 34.17 6.46
N ALA A 25 3.95 35.33 6.35
CA ALA A 25 4.80 35.86 7.41
C ALA A 25 4.02 36.29 8.65
N LYS A 26 2.84 36.90 8.48
CA LYS A 26 2.08 37.51 9.59
C LYS A 26 0.97 36.64 10.14
N LYS A 27 0.51 35.61 9.42
CA LYS A 27 -0.59 34.73 9.86
C LYS A 27 -0.17 33.28 9.98
N ILE A 28 0.38 32.70 8.90
CA ILE A 28 0.68 31.26 8.85
C ILE A 28 1.86 30.90 9.75
N VAL A 29 3.01 31.57 9.59
CA VAL A 29 4.20 31.28 10.39
C VAL A 29 3.93 31.46 11.89
N PRO A 30 3.31 32.56 12.37
CA PRO A 30 2.96 32.70 13.78
C PRO A 30 1.99 31.63 14.28
N ALA A 31 1.04 31.18 13.46
CA ALA A 31 0.10 30.12 13.83
C ALA A 31 0.81 28.76 14.02
N TYR A 32 1.71 28.38 13.09
CA TYR A 32 2.52 27.17 13.24
C TYR A 32 3.48 27.25 14.43
N GLN A 33 4.07 28.41 14.69
CA GLN A 33 4.89 28.62 15.90
C GLN A 33 4.06 28.48 17.20
N LYS A 34 2.82 28.99 17.20
CA LYS A 34 1.90 28.81 18.33
C LYS A 34 1.57 27.34 18.54
N LEU A 35 1.23 26.61 17.48
CA LEU A 35 0.96 25.18 17.54
C LEU A 35 2.19 24.40 18.03
N ALA A 36 3.38 24.67 17.48
CA ALA A 36 4.61 24.01 17.87
C ALA A 36 4.94 24.24 19.35
N ARG A 37 4.77 25.46 19.87
CA ARG A 37 4.94 25.76 21.30
C ARG A 37 3.95 24.99 22.16
N PHE A 38 2.67 24.98 21.79
CA PHE A 38 1.64 24.22 22.51
C PHE A 38 1.95 22.72 22.53
N VAL A 39 2.26 22.14 21.37
CA VAL A 39 2.61 20.71 21.27
C VAL A 39 3.81 20.40 22.15
N LYS A 40 4.87 21.21 22.10
CA LYS A 40 6.11 20.98 22.84
C LYS A 40 5.94 21.14 24.36
N ASN A 41 5.28 22.20 24.80
CA ASN A 41 5.32 22.62 26.20
C ASN A 41 4.10 22.14 27.00
N ASP A 42 2.93 22.06 26.36
CA ASP A 42 1.66 21.81 27.05
C ASP A 42 1.12 20.40 26.78
N TYR A 43 1.22 19.93 25.53
CA TYR A 43 0.63 18.65 25.13
C TYR A 43 1.56 17.45 25.29
N ALA A 44 2.75 17.46 24.67
CA ALA A 44 3.65 16.31 24.64
C ALA A 44 4.11 15.84 26.03
N PRO A 45 4.38 16.73 27.02
CA PRO A 45 4.74 16.28 28.37
C PRO A 45 3.62 15.52 29.10
N GLN A 46 2.37 15.67 28.67
CA GLN A 46 1.20 14.93 29.19
C GLN A 46 0.90 13.67 28.36
N GLY A 47 1.66 13.43 27.30
CA GLY A 47 1.53 12.27 26.43
C GLY A 47 2.03 10.99 27.11
N ARG A 48 1.37 9.89 26.79
CA ARG A 48 1.81 8.54 27.16
C ARG A 48 3.15 8.19 26.50
N THR A 49 3.94 7.35 27.16
CA THR A 49 5.20 6.80 26.62
C THR A 49 5.00 5.50 25.86
N GLU A 50 3.93 4.77 26.18
CA GLU A 50 3.54 3.56 25.47
C GLU A 50 3.19 3.90 24.02
N VAL A 51 3.47 2.99 23.10
CA VAL A 51 3.26 3.24 21.65
C VAL A 51 1.95 2.65 21.14
N GLY A 52 1.49 1.54 21.72
CA GLY A 52 0.31 0.82 21.25
C GLY A 52 -1.01 1.33 21.82
N LEU A 53 -2.12 1.04 21.13
CA LEU A 53 -3.44 1.52 21.55
C LEU A 53 -3.91 0.86 22.85
N TRP A 54 -3.38 -0.34 23.14
CA TRP A 54 -3.61 -1.12 24.36
C TRP A 54 -3.37 -0.35 25.66
N ALA A 55 -2.56 0.72 25.63
CA ALA A 55 -2.28 1.53 26.82
C ALA A 55 -3.41 2.49 27.18
N LEU A 56 -4.38 2.71 26.27
CA LEU A 56 -5.54 3.55 26.53
C LEU A 56 -6.65 2.75 27.26
N PRO A 57 -7.58 3.44 27.95
CA PRO A 57 -8.77 2.78 28.49
C PRO A 57 -9.52 2.02 27.40
N GLN A 58 -9.75 0.71 27.63
CA GLN A 58 -10.34 -0.22 26.66
C GLN A 58 -9.55 -0.29 25.34
N GLY A 59 -8.22 -0.16 25.41
CA GLY A 59 -7.35 -0.07 24.24
C GLY A 59 -7.41 -1.28 23.31
N ASP A 60 -7.59 -2.46 23.88
CA ASP A 60 -7.85 -3.72 23.18
C ASP A 60 -9.15 -3.68 22.36
N LEU A 61 -10.27 -3.26 22.98
CA LEU A 61 -11.56 -3.11 22.29
C LEU A 61 -11.50 -2.02 21.21
N ARG A 62 -10.83 -0.90 21.49
CA ARG A 62 -10.61 0.18 20.52
C ARG A 62 -9.83 -0.29 19.31
N TYR A 63 -8.79 -1.09 19.52
CA TYR A 63 -7.98 -1.60 18.42
C TYR A 63 -8.71 -2.67 17.62
N ALA A 64 -9.41 -3.60 18.29
CA ALA A 64 -10.25 -4.58 17.62
C ALA A 64 -11.34 -3.92 16.76
N TYR A 65 -11.97 -2.85 17.28
CA TYR A 65 -12.93 -2.05 16.52
C TYR A 65 -12.27 -1.38 15.30
N GLN A 66 -11.10 -0.75 15.48
CA GLN A 66 -10.37 -0.12 14.36
C GLN A 66 -9.97 -1.15 13.29
N ALA A 67 -9.44 -2.31 13.68
CA ALA A 67 -9.12 -3.41 12.77
C ALA A 67 -10.35 -3.88 11.98
N LYS A 68 -11.49 -4.05 12.66
CA LYS A 68 -12.77 -4.38 12.00
C LYS A 68 -13.21 -3.30 11.02
N THR A 69 -13.20 -2.03 11.41
CA THR A 69 -13.66 -0.93 10.53
C THR A 69 -12.73 -0.70 9.34
N ALA A 70 -11.42 -0.80 9.55
CA ALA A 70 -10.43 -0.57 8.50
C ALA A 70 -10.44 -1.73 7.48
N THR A 71 -10.51 -2.97 7.96
CA THR A 71 -10.48 -4.15 7.09
C THR A 71 -11.86 -4.55 6.58
N THR A 72 -12.94 -4.09 7.23
CA THR A 72 -14.33 -4.54 7.00
C THR A 72 -14.52 -6.05 7.14
N THR A 73 -13.70 -6.69 7.97
CA THR A 73 -13.77 -8.13 8.30
C THR A 73 -14.10 -8.34 9.78
N ASN A 74 -14.45 -9.57 10.16
CA ASN A 74 -14.59 -9.98 11.56
C ASN A 74 -13.32 -10.64 12.12
N LEU A 75 -12.19 -10.53 11.43
CA LEU A 75 -10.92 -11.08 11.93
C LEU A 75 -10.50 -10.35 13.20
N THR A 76 -10.10 -11.12 14.20
CA THR A 76 -9.52 -10.61 15.44
C THR A 76 -8.07 -10.14 15.20
N PRO A 77 -7.55 -9.23 16.05
CA PRO A 77 -6.13 -8.85 16.03
C PRO A 77 -5.17 -10.04 16.08
N GLU A 78 -5.51 -11.09 16.83
CA GLU A 78 -4.71 -12.33 16.89
C GLU A 78 -4.66 -13.03 15.53
N GLU A 79 -5.81 -13.27 14.91
CA GLU A 79 -5.89 -13.93 13.61
C GLU A 79 -5.12 -13.15 12.55
N ILE A 80 -5.26 -11.80 12.54
CA ILE A 80 -4.52 -10.95 11.61
C ILE A 80 -3.01 -11.04 11.84
N HIS A 81 -2.55 -11.08 13.09
CA HIS A 81 -1.14 -11.24 13.43
C HIS A 81 -0.58 -12.56 12.90
N GLN A 82 -1.29 -13.67 13.14
CA GLN A 82 -0.88 -14.99 12.67
C GLN A 82 -0.89 -15.10 11.15
N ILE A 83 -1.88 -14.51 10.48
CA ILE A 83 -1.91 -14.37 9.01
C ILE A 83 -0.67 -13.61 8.52
N GLY A 84 -0.30 -12.53 9.20
CA GLY A 84 0.91 -11.76 8.89
C GLY A 84 2.18 -12.61 8.96
N LEU A 85 2.38 -13.33 10.06
CA LEU A 85 3.55 -14.21 10.24
C LEU A 85 3.61 -15.30 9.16
N ALA A 86 2.47 -15.93 8.87
CA ALA A 86 2.38 -16.94 7.81
C ALA A 86 2.70 -16.37 6.43
N GLU A 87 2.21 -15.16 6.11
CA GLU A 87 2.52 -14.51 4.83
C GLU A 87 3.97 -14.08 4.71
N VAL A 88 4.61 -13.60 5.80
CA VAL A 88 6.05 -13.33 5.83
C VAL A 88 6.81 -14.60 5.49
N ALA A 89 6.58 -15.69 6.21
CA ALA A 89 7.27 -16.96 5.97
C ALA A 89 7.05 -17.49 4.53
N ARG A 90 5.81 -17.41 4.02
CA ARG A 90 5.49 -17.82 2.65
C ARG A 90 6.25 -17.00 1.62
N LEU A 91 6.30 -15.67 1.78
CA LEU A 91 6.97 -14.77 0.86
C LEU A 91 8.49 -14.92 0.92
N GLU A 92 9.09 -15.16 2.09
CA GLU A 92 10.51 -15.48 2.21
C GLU A 92 10.87 -16.76 1.45
N ALA A 93 10.04 -17.79 1.53
CA ALA A 93 10.25 -19.03 0.78
C ALA A 93 10.18 -18.80 -0.75
N GLU A 94 9.27 -17.95 -1.22
CA GLU A 94 9.20 -17.58 -2.65
C GLU A 94 10.40 -16.73 -3.08
N MET A 95 10.81 -15.76 -2.26
CA MET A 95 12.00 -14.95 -2.52
C MET A 95 13.26 -15.81 -2.57
N LEU A 96 13.37 -16.82 -1.71
CA LEU A 96 14.50 -17.74 -1.71
C LEU A 96 14.61 -18.51 -3.02
N LYS A 97 13.48 -18.99 -3.57
CA LYS A 97 13.46 -19.64 -4.90
C LYS A 97 13.99 -18.72 -6.00
N VAL A 98 13.62 -17.43 -5.94
CA VAL A 98 14.12 -16.42 -6.89
C VAL A 98 15.61 -16.17 -6.70
N ALA A 99 16.08 -16.04 -5.45
CA ALA A 99 17.49 -15.88 -5.11
C ALA A 99 18.34 -17.04 -5.65
N GLN A 100 17.91 -18.28 -5.40
CA GLN A 100 18.58 -19.47 -5.90
C GLN A 100 18.61 -19.52 -7.43
N LYS A 101 17.50 -19.18 -8.10
CA LYS A 101 17.43 -19.10 -9.57
C LYS A 101 18.40 -18.05 -10.14
N LEU A 102 18.66 -16.99 -9.39
CA LEU A 102 19.60 -15.93 -9.75
C LEU A 102 21.05 -16.23 -9.31
N GLY A 103 21.31 -17.40 -8.72
CA GLY A 103 22.65 -17.82 -8.30
C GLY A 103 23.09 -17.29 -6.93
N TYR A 104 22.18 -16.74 -6.13
CA TYR A 104 22.46 -16.31 -4.76
C TYR A 104 22.17 -17.43 -3.76
N ALA A 105 22.97 -17.49 -2.68
CA ALA A 105 22.81 -18.50 -1.63
C ALA A 105 21.51 -18.34 -0.84
N ASP A 106 21.11 -17.10 -0.57
CA ASP A 106 19.92 -16.75 0.18
C ASP A 106 19.36 -15.37 -0.21
N VAL A 107 18.26 -14.98 0.44
CA VAL A 107 17.57 -13.71 0.19
C VAL A 107 18.43 -12.51 0.61
N ALA A 108 19.23 -12.61 1.66
CA ALA A 108 20.09 -11.52 2.13
C ALA A 108 21.21 -11.24 1.12
N ALA A 109 21.86 -12.29 0.61
CA ALA A 109 22.85 -12.21 -0.45
C ALA A 109 22.25 -11.60 -1.73
N LEU A 110 21.02 -11.96 -2.10
CA LEU A 110 20.32 -11.32 -3.23
C LEU A 110 20.09 -9.83 -2.97
N ARG A 111 19.65 -9.43 -1.77
CA ARG A 111 19.45 -8.01 -1.41
C ARG A 111 20.74 -7.21 -1.58
N GLU A 112 21.84 -7.72 -1.02
CA GLU A 112 23.15 -7.09 -1.17
C GLU A 112 23.61 -7.02 -2.62
N GLY A 113 23.40 -8.10 -3.39
CA GLY A 113 23.74 -8.18 -4.80
C GLY A 113 23.01 -7.13 -5.63
N ILE A 114 21.70 -6.96 -5.41
CA ILE A 114 20.89 -5.94 -6.06
C ILE A 114 21.42 -4.55 -5.74
N LEU A 115 21.70 -4.27 -4.45
CA LEU A 115 22.20 -2.95 -4.04
C LEU A 115 23.53 -2.58 -4.71
N LYS A 116 24.39 -3.58 -4.93
CA LYS A 116 25.70 -3.40 -5.58
C LYS A 116 25.63 -3.38 -7.11
N ASN A 117 24.54 -3.87 -7.71
CA ASN A 117 24.41 -4.00 -9.16
C ASN A 117 23.97 -2.67 -9.79
N THR A 118 24.94 -1.85 -10.16
CA THR A 118 24.67 -0.54 -10.78
C THR A 118 23.98 -0.61 -12.13
N ALA A 119 23.96 -1.77 -12.80
CA ALA A 119 23.21 -1.97 -14.04
C ALA A 119 21.68 -1.95 -13.82
N LEU A 120 21.22 -2.11 -12.58
CA LEU A 120 19.80 -2.02 -12.23
C LEU A 120 19.34 -0.58 -11.97
N TYR A 121 20.26 0.39 -11.88
CA TYR A 121 19.93 1.78 -11.60
C TYR A 121 19.77 2.59 -12.90
N PRO A 122 18.63 3.26 -13.09
CA PRO A 122 18.48 4.24 -14.17
C PRO A 122 19.55 5.33 -14.08
N LYS A 123 20.14 5.67 -15.21
CA LYS A 123 21.26 6.63 -15.33
C LYS A 123 20.77 8.06 -15.52
N SER A 124 19.49 8.27 -15.76
CA SER A 124 18.90 9.60 -15.93
C SER A 124 17.41 9.62 -15.59
N ARG A 125 16.88 10.82 -15.34
CA ARG A 125 15.44 11.06 -15.18
C ARG A 125 14.64 10.62 -16.42
N GLN A 126 15.20 10.79 -17.61
CA GLN A 126 14.52 10.39 -18.84
C GLN A 126 14.43 8.88 -18.98
N GLU A 127 15.49 8.14 -18.61
CA GLU A 127 15.47 6.68 -18.62
C GLU A 127 14.40 6.11 -17.68
N ILE A 128 14.16 6.76 -16.53
CA ILE A 128 13.03 6.43 -15.66
C ILE A 128 11.70 6.65 -16.39
N VAL A 129 11.49 7.82 -17.00
CA VAL A 129 10.24 8.11 -17.73
C VAL A 129 10.02 7.10 -18.87
N ASP A 130 11.06 6.77 -19.62
CA ASP A 130 11.00 5.84 -20.75
C ASP A 130 10.67 4.42 -20.27
N LEU A 131 11.28 3.99 -19.16
CA LEU A 131 11.02 2.69 -18.54
C LEU A 131 9.55 2.55 -18.11
N TYR A 132 9.04 3.57 -17.40
CA TYR A 132 7.65 3.58 -16.92
C TYR A 132 6.65 3.70 -18.07
N SER A 133 6.97 4.47 -19.11
CA SER A 133 6.14 4.58 -20.32
C SER A 133 6.04 3.22 -21.03
N LYS A 134 7.19 2.54 -21.22
CA LYS A 134 7.24 1.19 -21.77
C LYS A 134 6.40 0.20 -20.96
N TYR A 135 6.50 0.22 -19.63
CA TYR A 135 5.70 -0.65 -18.76
C TYR A 135 4.19 -0.36 -18.84
N THR A 136 3.84 0.92 -18.93
CA THR A 136 2.46 1.36 -19.12
C THR A 136 1.89 0.84 -20.44
N GLU A 137 2.62 0.98 -21.54
CA GLU A 137 2.23 0.46 -22.85
C GLU A 137 2.08 -1.06 -22.86
N GLN A 138 3.05 -1.79 -22.29
CA GLN A 138 2.98 -3.24 -22.14
C GLN A 138 1.74 -3.67 -21.34
N THR A 139 1.41 -2.93 -20.29
CA THR A 139 0.22 -3.20 -19.47
C THR A 139 -1.05 -2.95 -20.27
N TYR A 140 -1.18 -1.81 -20.96
CA TYR A 140 -2.32 -1.49 -21.81
C TYR A 140 -2.54 -2.50 -22.93
N SER A 141 -1.48 -3.13 -23.45
CA SER A 141 -1.60 -4.20 -24.46
C SER A 141 -2.28 -5.48 -23.90
N LYS A 142 -2.12 -5.74 -22.61
CA LYS A 142 -2.65 -6.94 -21.92
C LYS A 142 -4.00 -6.68 -21.24
N LEU A 143 -4.32 -5.44 -20.89
CA LEU A 143 -5.54 -5.08 -20.17
C LEU A 143 -6.83 -5.63 -20.81
N PRO A 144 -7.04 -5.59 -22.14
CA PRO A 144 -8.27 -6.14 -22.75
C PRO A 144 -8.49 -7.64 -22.51
N GLN A 145 -7.42 -8.40 -22.25
CA GLN A 145 -7.50 -9.83 -21.96
C GLN A 145 -7.96 -10.09 -20.52
N LEU A 146 -7.77 -9.11 -19.63
CA LEU A 146 -8.05 -9.23 -18.20
C LEU A 146 -9.29 -8.44 -17.77
N PHE A 147 -9.69 -7.40 -18.49
CA PHE A 147 -10.79 -6.53 -18.09
C PHE A 147 -11.86 -6.42 -19.19
N GLY A 148 -13.13 -6.50 -18.80
CA GLY A 148 -14.26 -6.31 -19.72
C GLY A 148 -14.48 -4.84 -20.03
N ARG A 149 -14.25 -3.97 -19.03
CA ARG A 149 -14.38 -2.51 -19.13
C ARG A 149 -13.06 -1.82 -18.83
N LEU A 150 -12.67 -0.90 -19.71
CA LEU A 150 -11.48 -0.06 -19.53
C LEU A 150 -11.90 1.41 -19.34
N PRO A 151 -11.21 2.16 -18.45
CA PRO A 151 -11.46 3.58 -18.30
C PRO A 151 -11.10 4.34 -19.58
N LYS A 152 -11.87 5.39 -19.91
CA LYS A 152 -11.61 6.26 -21.08
C LYS A 152 -10.36 7.11 -20.89
N ALA A 153 -10.10 7.53 -19.65
CA ALA A 153 -8.91 8.29 -19.31
C ALA A 153 -7.70 7.35 -19.29
N LYS A 154 -6.68 7.67 -20.08
CA LYS A 154 -5.39 6.98 -20.02
C LYS A 154 -4.55 7.55 -18.90
N VAL A 155 -3.74 6.70 -18.29
CA VAL A 155 -2.64 7.14 -17.43
C VAL A 155 -1.58 7.76 -18.32
N GLU A 156 -1.14 8.97 -17.96
CA GLU A 156 -0.01 9.64 -18.60
C GLU A 156 1.20 9.58 -17.66
N VAL A 157 2.34 9.12 -18.17
CA VAL A 157 3.60 9.10 -17.44
C VAL A 157 4.25 10.48 -17.62
N ILE A 158 4.04 11.37 -16.65
CA ILE A 158 4.69 12.67 -16.61
C ILE A 158 5.78 12.71 -15.55
N ALA A 159 6.87 13.41 -15.84
CA ALA A 159 7.99 13.58 -14.92
C ALA A 159 7.58 14.45 -13.71
N THR A 160 7.03 13.84 -12.66
CA THR A 160 6.65 14.47 -11.39
C THR A 160 7.75 14.26 -10.34
N GLU A 161 7.76 15.06 -9.26
CA GLU A 161 8.55 14.67 -8.07
C GLU A 161 7.84 13.47 -7.38
N GLU A 162 8.52 12.31 -7.50
CA GLU A 162 8.54 11.04 -6.76
C GLU A 162 7.26 10.17 -6.51
N TRP A 163 7.34 8.89 -6.99
CA TRP A 163 6.58 7.62 -6.71
C TRP A 163 5.17 7.40 -7.35
N GLN A 164 4.68 6.20 -7.76
CA GLN A 164 5.19 4.86 -8.19
C GLN A 164 4.04 4.03 -8.89
N GLU A 165 4.37 2.80 -9.35
CA GLU A 165 3.81 1.98 -10.47
C GLU A 165 2.69 0.92 -10.21
N MET A 166 2.23 0.21 -11.28
CA MET A 166 2.07 -1.28 -11.36
C MET A 166 2.05 -1.87 -12.80
N GLY A 167 2.67 -3.07 -13.02
CA GLY A 167 2.26 -4.03 -14.09
C GLY A 167 3.29 -4.89 -14.87
N ALA A 168 4.61 -4.89 -14.58
CA ALA A 168 5.68 -5.26 -15.54
C ALA A 168 6.60 -6.47 -15.21
N TYR A 169 6.24 -7.32 -14.24
CA TYR A 169 7.22 -8.20 -13.57
C TYR A 169 7.53 -9.53 -14.28
N GLN A 170 7.99 -9.48 -15.54
CA GLN A 170 8.48 -10.67 -16.27
C GLN A 170 9.95 -11.00 -15.99
N ASP A 171 10.75 -9.97 -15.73
CA ASP A 171 12.14 -10.11 -15.33
C ASP A 171 12.23 -10.58 -13.86
N PRO A 172 13.15 -11.50 -13.49
CA PRO A 172 13.26 -12.00 -12.12
C PRO A 172 13.59 -10.94 -11.06
N TYR A 173 14.33 -9.88 -11.39
CA TYR A 173 14.59 -8.76 -10.47
C TYR A 173 13.33 -7.91 -10.28
N ASN A 174 12.60 -7.68 -11.37
CA ASN A 174 11.29 -7.02 -11.30
C ASN A 174 10.30 -7.84 -10.44
N TYR A 175 10.27 -9.16 -10.61
CA TYR A 175 9.46 -10.05 -9.77
C TYR A 175 9.92 -10.05 -8.31
N TYR A 176 11.22 -10.02 -8.05
CA TYR A 176 11.75 -9.86 -6.70
C TYR A 176 11.32 -8.53 -6.06
N GLY A 177 11.37 -7.42 -6.80
CA GLY A 177 10.87 -6.13 -6.34
C GLY A 177 9.37 -6.17 -6.00
N HIS A 178 8.56 -6.85 -6.82
CA HIS A 178 7.16 -7.12 -6.49
C HIS A 178 7.00 -7.91 -5.18
N LEU A 179 7.81 -8.96 -4.96
CA LEU A 179 7.81 -9.71 -3.71
C LEU A 179 8.25 -8.86 -2.52
N GLN A 180 9.19 -7.92 -2.68
CA GLN A 180 9.55 -6.96 -1.63
C GLN A 180 8.37 -6.06 -1.27
N GLU A 181 7.63 -5.60 -2.26
CA GLU A 181 6.42 -4.82 -2.02
C GLU A 181 5.34 -5.65 -1.32
N GLU A 182 5.10 -6.90 -1.72
CA GLU A 182 4.20 -7.81 -1.00
C GLU A 182 4.67 -8.08 0.43
N MET A 183 5.97 -8.30 0.63
CA MET A 183 6.60 -8.54 1.93
C MET A 183 6.34 -7.36 2.88
N LYS A 184 6.51 -6.13 2.40
CA LYS A 184 6.19 -4.92 3.17
C LYS A 184 4.73 -4.92 3.66
N ARG A 185 3.78 -5.38 2.84
CA ARG A 185 2.35 -5.44 3.23
C ARG A 185 2.06 -6.61 4.18
N ALA A 186 2.81 -7.71 4.10
CA ALA A 186 2.74 -8.80 5.08
C ALA A 186 3.31 -8.37 6.45
N ILE A 187 4.49 -7.74 6.46
CA ILE A 187 5.12 -7.18 7.67
C ILE A 187 4.15 -6.23 8.39
N ARG A 188 3.44 -5.37 7.64
CA ARG A 188 2.41 -4.47 8.18
C ARG A 188 1.36 -5.17 9.04
N LEU A 189 0.93 -6.38 8.67
CA LEU A 189 -0.02 -7.15 9.49
C LEU A 189 0.58 -7.50 10.86
N VAL A 190 1.84 -7.92 10.86
CA VAL A 190 2.56 -8.35 12.06
C VAL A 190 2.88 -7.16 12.96
N VAL A 191 3.43 -6.08 12.41
CA VAL A 191 3.92 -4.95 13.22
C VAL A 191 2.82 -4.05 13.75
N ASP A 192 1.72 -3.85 13.00
CA ASP A 192 0.57 -3.06 13.46
C ASP A 192 -0.15 -3.80 14.62
N THR A 193 -0.45 -5.09 14.43
CA THR A 193 -0.99 -5.93 15.53
C THR A 193 0.05 -6.13 16.64
N GLY A 194 1.33 -6.16 16.29
CA GLY A 194 2.48 -6.14 17.19
C GLY A 194 2.39 -4.98 18.18
N LEU A 195 2.36 -3.76 17.65
CA LEU A 195 2.26 -2.51 18.42
C LEU A 195 1.00 -2.47 19.28
N HIS A 196 -0.16 -2.66 18.66
CA HIS A 196 -1.42 -2.29 19.29
C HIS A 196 -2.11 -3.42 20.06
N TYR A 197 -1.71 -4.68 19.85
CA TYR A 197 -2.31 -5.83 20.52
C TYR A 197 -1.28 -6.73 21.23
N LYS A 198 -0.16 -7.10 20.56
CA LYS A 198 0.92 -7.90 21.18
C LYS A 198 1.83 -7.09 22.09
N LYS A 199 1.61 -5.78 22.20
CA LYS A 199 2.36 -4.85 23.04
C LYS A 199 3.85 -4.77 22.71
N TRP A 200 4.21 -4.96 21.45
CA TRP A 200 5.57 -4.74 20.99
C TRP A 200 5.98 -3.30 21.23
N SER A 201 7.24 -3.15 21.63
CA SER A 201 7.93 -1.86 21.65
C SER A 201 8.18 -1.36 20.23
N ARG A 202 8.47 -0.06 20.13
CA ARG A 202 8.92 0.54 18.87
C ARG A 202 10.15 -0.17 18.30
N GLN A 203 11.11 -0.55 19.16
CA GLN A 203 12.34 -1.21 18.71
C GLN A 203 12.05 -2.61 18.14
N GLN A 204 11.16 -3.39 18.75
CA GLN A 204 10.78 -4.70 18.23
C GLN A 204 10.15 -4.61 16.82
N VAL A 205 9.43 -3.53 16.52
CA VAL A 205 8.92 -3.29 15.16
C VAL A 205 10.06 -3.00 14.18
N VAL A 206 11.00 -2.13 14.57
CA VAL A 206 12.18 -1.80 13.76
C VAL A 206 13.01 -3.05 13.49
N ASP A 207 13.28 -3.85 14.52
CA ASP A 207 14.03 -5.10 14.41
C ASP A 207 13.32 -6.10 13.48
N PHE A 208 11.99 -6.20 13.56
CA PHE A 208 11.21 -7.05 12.66
C PHE A 208 11.29 -6.57 11.20
N PHE A 209 11.28 -5.26 10.96
CA PHE A 209 11.52 -4.72 9.62
C PHE A 209 12.91 -5.06 9.09
N HIS A 210 13.96 -4.94 9.91
CA HIS A 210 15.32 -5.29 9.51
C HIS A 210 15.47 -6.78 9.19
N ALA A 211 14.87 -7.64 10.01
CA ALA A 211 14.92 -9.09 9.79
C ALA A 211 14.27 -9.49 8.46
N HIS A 212 13.13 -8.88 8.13
CA HIS A 212 12.26 -9.40 7.07
C HIS A 212 12.22 -8.54 5.79
N SER A 213 12.82 -7.35 5.76
CA SER A 213 12.78 -6.46 4.59
C SER A 213 14.18 -5.94 4.16
N GLY A 214 14.26 -5.44 2.93
CA GLY A 214 15.43 -4.70 2.44
C GLY A 214 15.25 -3.19 2.47
N MET A 215 14.35 -2.68 3.33
CA MET A 215 14.02 -1.26 3.41
C MET A 215 15.12 -0.49 4.14
N ASP A 216 15.38 0.74 3.72
CA ASP A 216 16.35 1.61 4.39
C ASP A 216 15.81 2.14 5.73
N GLU A 217 16.74 2.56 6.59
CA GLU A 217 16.47 3.00 7.96
C GLU A 217 15.44 4.14 8.02
N ILE A 218 15.58 5.16 7.16
CA ILE A 218 14.70 6.35 7.21
C ILE A 218 13.25 5.94 6.95
N ASN A 219 13.04 5.06 5.97
CA ASN A 219 11.72 4.54 5.65
C ASN A 219 11.18 3.61 6.75
N ILE A 220 12.01 2.76 7.38
CA ILE A 220 11.59 1.91 8.50
C ILE A 220 11.12 2.77 9.68
N GLN A 221 11.89 3.82 10.03
CA GLN A 221 11.54 4.73 11.13
C GLN A 221 10.22 5.46 10.84
N SER A 222 10.07 6.00 9.62
CA SER A 222 8.86 6.70 9.17
C SER A 222 7.62 5.80 9.17
N GLU A 223 7.72 4.58 8.65
CA GLU A 223 6.62 3.61 8.65
C GLU A 223 6.26 3.16 10.07
N THR A 224 7.26 2.98 10.96
CA THR A 224 7.03 2.65 12.36
C THR A 224 6.23 3.74 13.07
N ASP A 225 6.64 5.00 12.93
CA ASP A 225 5.94 6.14 13.55
C ASP A 225 4.54 6.33 12.96
N ARG A 226 4.37 6.09 11.66
CA ARG A 226 3.07 6.08 11.00
C ARG A 226 2.13 5.05 11.64
N TYR A 227 2.58 3.83 11.91
CA TYR A 227 1.69 2.80 12.46
C TYR A 227 1.31 3.11 13.91
N ILE A 228 2.23 3.66 14.70
CA ILE A 228 1.92 4.20 16.04
C ILE A 228 0.82 5.27 15.95
N ALA A 229 0.92 6.18 14.98
CA ALA A 229 -0.01 7.30 14.81
C ALA A 229 -1.35 6.91 14.15
N TRP A 230 -1.38 5.86 13.32
CA TRP A 230 -2.56 5.46 12.56
C TRP A 230 -2.84 3.95 12.64
N PRO A 231 -3.35 3.48 13.80
CA PRO A 231 -3.59 2.07 14.05
C PRO A 231 -4.53 1.44 13.01
N ALA A 232 -4.30 0.16 12.70
CA ALA A 232 -5.11 -0.69 11.83
C ALA A 232 -5.13 -0.30 10.34
N GLN A 233 -4.73 0.92 9.97
CA GLN A 233 -4.69 1.34 8.57
C GLN A 233 -3.74 0.46 7.75
N ALA A 234 -2.61 0.06 8.35
CA ALA A 234 -1.61 -0.78 7.70
C ALA A 234 -2.14 -2.20 7.37
N LEU A 235 -3.21 -2.65 8.04
CA LEU A 235 -3.82 -3.97 7.84
C LEU A 235 -4.58 -4.07 6.50
N THR A 236 -5.12 -2.93 6.05
CA THR A 236 -6.09 -2.87 4.93
C THR A 236 -5.53 -3.43 3.62
N TYR A 237 -4.24 -3.23 3.37
CA TYR A 237 -3.59 -3.61 2.12
C TYR A 237 -3.64 -5.12 1.88
N LYS A 238 -3.04 -5.91 2.80
CA LYS A 238 -2.91 -7.35 2.62
C LYS A 238 -4.23 -8.08 2.85
N ILE A 239 -5.02 -7.65 3.85
CA ILE A 239 -6.35 -8.24 4.10
C ILE A 239 -7.28 -8.03 2.90
N GLY A 240 -7.30 -6.84 2.30
CA GLY A 240 -8.08 -6.55 1.10
C GLY A 240 -7.63 -7.41 -0.10
N GLN A 241 -6.32 -7.48 -0.36
CA GLN A 241 -5.75 -8.33 -1.42
C GLN A 241 -6.13 -9.81 -1.24
N MET A 242 -5.94 -10.34 -0.03
CA MET A 242 -6.24 -11.74 0.30
C MET A 242 -7.72 -12.03 0.09
N LYS A 243 -8.60 -11.13 0.51
CA LYS A 243 -10.04 -11.30 0.32
C LYS A 243 -10.44 -11.34 -1.16
N ILE A 244 -9.93 -10.41 -1.96
CA ILE A 244 -10.20 -10.40 -3.41
C ILE A 244 -9.66 -11.68 -4.06
N SER A 245 -8.47 -12.13 -3.64
CA SER A 245 -7.86 -13.38 -4.13
C SER A 245 -8.68 -14.61 -3.75
N GLN A 246 -9.20 -14.66 -2.51
CA GLN A 246 -10.11 -15.70 -2.03
C GLN A 246 -11.39 -15.73 -2.84
N LEU A 247 -12.01 -14.57 -3.10
CA LEU A 247 -13.23 -14.46 -3.90
C LEU A 247 -13.00 -14.91 -5.35
N ARG A 248 -11.85 -14.58 -5.92
CA ARG A 248 -11.46 -15.07 -7.25
C ARG A 248 -11.30 -16.59 -7.28
N GLN A 249 -10.66 -17.17 -6.27
CA GLN A 249 -10.49 -18.62 -6.16
C GLN A 249 -11.84 -19.32 -6.00
N TYR A 250 -12.71 -18.78 -5.14
CA TYR A 250 -14.09 -19.24 -4.98
C TYR A 250 -14.84 -19.24 -6.33
N ALA A 251 -14.82 -18.13 -7.07
CA ALA A 251 -15.48 -18.04 -8.36
C ALA A 251 -14.91 -19.02 -9.40
N ARG A 252 -13.59 -19.24 -9.41
CA ARG A 252 -12.95 -20.25 -10.26
C ARG A 252 -13.40 -21.66 -9.93
N THR A 253 -13.45 -22.01 -8.64
CA THR A 253 -13.89 -23.33 -8.19
C THR A 253 -15.36 -23.57 -8.54
N GLU A 254 -16.23 -22.57 -8.34
CA GLU A 254 -17.68 -22.72 -8.58
C GLU A 254 -18.08 -22.72 -10.05
N LEU A 255 -17.34 -22.02 -10.91
CA LEU A 255 -17.67 -21.89 -12.34
C LEU A 255 -16.83 -22.79 -13.25
N GLY A 256 -15.71 -23.35 -12.75
CA GLY A 256 -14.82 -24.22 -13.52
C GLY A 256 -14.39 -23.58 -14.85
N ASP A 257 -14.52 -24.33 -15.94
CA ASP A 257 -14.19 -23.89 -17.30
C ASP A 257 -15.03 -22.71 -17.80
N LYS A 258 -16.12 -22.38 -17.11
CA LYS A 258 -16.98 -21.23 -17.43
C LYS A 258 -16.56 -19.96 -16.69
N PHE A 259 -15.53 -20.02 -15.84
CA PHE A 259 -14.99 -18.83 -15.19
C PHE A 259 -14.37 -17.87 -16.20
N ASP A 260 -14.90 -16.64 -16.27
CA ASP A 260 -14.32 -15.54 -17.03
C ASP A 260 -13.70 -14.51 -16.08
N ILE A 261 -12.39 -14.32 -16.20
CA ILE A 261 -11.63 -13.34 -15.41
C ILE A 261 -12.06 -11.89 -15.68
N ARG A 262 -12.49 -11.59 -16.91
CA ARG A 262 -12.94 -10.25 -17.32
C ARG A 262 -14.26 -9.92 -16.65
N ALA A 263 -15.20 -10.87 -16.69
CA ALA A 263 -16.47 -10.74 -15.99
C ALA A 263 -16.29 -10.63 -14.47
N PHE A 264 -15.38 -11.42 -13.88
CA PHE A 264 -15.04 -11.30 -12.46
C PHE A 264 -14.52 -9.88 -12.12
N HIS A 265 -13.58 -9.35 -12.90
CA HIS A 265 -13.07 -8.00 -12.64
C HIS A 265 -14.14 -6.91 -12.84
N ASP A 266 -15.04 -7.06 -13.81
CA ASP A 266 -16.17 -6.14 -14.00
C ASP A 266 -17.11 -6.14 -12.78
N VAL A 267 -17.31 -7.29 -12.13
CA VAL A 267 -18.09 -7.40 -10.89
C VAL A 267 -17.37 -6.74 -9.72
N VAL A 268 -16.06 -6.97 -9.58
CA VAL A 268 -15.26 -6.41 -8.48
C VAL A 268 -15.14 -4.88 -8.58
N LEU A 269 -14.95 -4.34 -9.79
CA LEU A 269 -14.71 -2.92 -10.00
C LEU A 269 -15.98 -2.12 -10.28
N GLY A 270 -17.03 -2.76 -10.82
CA GLY A 270 -18.24 -2.09 -11.28
C GLY A 270 -19.09 -1.47 -10.17
N GLY A 271 -18.94 -1.93 -8.92
CA GLY A 271 -19.63 -1.39 -7.75
C GLY A 271 -18.93 -0.20 -7.09
N GLY A 272 -17.76 0.21 -7.58
CA GLY A 272 -16.89 1.18 -6.90
C GLY A 272 -16.21 0.59 -5.66
N ALA A 273 -15.70 1.46 -4.78
CA ALA A 273 -15.07 1.04 -3.54
C ALA A 273 -16.13 0.58 -2.53
N LEU A 274 -16.19 -0.73 -2.26
CA LEU A 274 -17.15 -1.36 -1.37
C LEU A 274 -16.45 -1.96 -0.13
N PRO A 275 -17.14 -2.01 1.03
CA PRO A 275 -16.76 -2.89 2.12
C PRO A 275 -16.59 -4.34 1.65
N LEU A 276 -15.64 -5.08 2.20
CA LEU A 276 -15.29 -6.43 1.76
C LEU A 276 -16.43 -7.44 1.97
N ASP A 277 -17.29 -7.23 2.95
CA ASP A 277 -18.49 -8.05 3.18
C ASP A 277 -19.58 -7.80 2.12
N VAL A 278 -19.72 -6.56 1.65
CA VAL A 278 -20.60 -6.20 0.53
C VAL A 278 -20.04 -6.76 -0.78
N LEU A 279 -18.73 -6.63 -1.01
CA LEU A 279 -18.06 -7.22 -2.17
C LEU A 279 -18.20 -8.75 -2.21
N ASP A 280 -18.07 -9.42 -1.05
CA ASP A 280 -18.28 -10.87 -0.93
C ASP A 280 -19.69 -11.27 -1.40
N LYS A 281 -20.72 -10.58 -0.89
CA LYS A 281 -22.12 -10.82 -1.31
C LYS A 281 -22.31 -10.58 -2.81
N GLN A 282 -21.74 -9.51 -3.34
CA GLN A 282 -21.84 -9.16 -4.76
C GLN A 282 -21.21 -10.23 -5.67
N VAL A 283 -20.00 -10.71 -5.33
CA VAL A 283 -19.35 -11.78 -6.09
C VAL A 283 -20.14 -13.09 -6.00
N LYS A 284 -20.61 -13.48 -4.81
CA LYS A 284 -21.41 -14.71 -4.64
C LYS A 284 -22.73 -14.67 -5.40
N ALA A 285 -23.42 -13.53 -5.38
CA ALA A 285 -24.65 -13.33 -6.15
C ALA A 285 -24.41 -13.45 -7.66
N TRP A 286 -23.30 -12.89 -8.15
CA TRP A 286 -22.88 -13.05 -9.54
C TRP A 286 -22.57 -14.51 -9.90
N VAL A 287 -21.80 -15.22 -9.06
CA VAL A 287 -21.51 -16.66 -9.29
C VAL A 287 -22.81 -17.47 -9.35
N ALA A 288 -23.74 -17.23 -8.42
CA ALA A 288 -25.03 -17.90 -8.42
C ALA A 288 -25.84 -17.64 -9.71
N SER A 289 -25.85 -16.41 -10.22
CA SER A 289 -26.56 -16.09 -11.47
C SER A 289 -25.91 -16.72 -12.71
N GLN A 290 -24.57 -16.81 -12.73
CA GLN A 290 -23.85 -17.54 -13.79
C GLN A 290 -24.22 -19.02 -13.78
N LYS A 291 -24.23 -19.67 -12.60
CA LYS A 291 -24.64 -21.08 -12.48
C LYS A 291 -26.08 -21.33 -12.93
N ALA A 292 -27.00 -20.44 -12.56
CA ALA A 292 -28.41 -20.54 -13.00
C ALA A 292 -28.54 -20.41 -14.53
N THR A 293 -27.78 -19.49 -15.14
CA THR A 293 -27.75 -19.31 -16.61
C THR A 293 -27.17 -20.54 -17.31
N LEU A 294 -26.17 -21.20 -16.74
CA LEU A 294 -25.58 -22.43 -17.28
C LEU A 294 -26.53 -23.63 -17.16
N ALA A 295 -27.30 -23.72 -16.08
CA ALA A 295 -28.28 -24.79 -15.88
C ALA A 295 -29.53 -24.66 -16.78
N ALA A 296 -29.82 -23.45 -17.26
CA ALA A 296 -30.94 -23.17 -18.16
C ALA A 296 -30.59 -23.38 -19.66
N LYS A 297 -29.35 -23.76 -19.98
CA LYS A 297 -28.87 -24.06 -21.33
C LYS A 297 -28.65 -25.56 -21.48
#